data_AF-A0A4R2B251-F1
#
_entry.id   AF-A0A4R2B251-F1
#
_cell.length_a   1.000
_cell.length_b   1.000
_cell.length_c   1.000
_cell.angle_alpha   90.00
_cell.angle_beta   90.00
_cell.angle_gamma   90.00
#
_symmetry.space_group_name_H-M   'P 1'
#
loop_
_entity.id
_entity.type
_entity.pdbx_description
1 polymer ?
#
loop_
_entity_poly.entity_id
_entity_poly.type
_entity_poly.pdbx_seq_one_letter_code
_entity_poly.pdbx_strand_id
1 'polypeptide(L)'
;MKESKLKKTWLGLGAVGLFLLSKMKWLFVVLKLAKFGSLISIFVSLGAYALVYGWKFAGVIVYLIYVHEMGHLLAAKRKGVKTSKAIFIPFLGAFISMKEQPKDANTEAYLAYGGPLLGTIAFLPAIPLFIMTDNPFWLLVITLGALLNLFNLMPVHPLDGGRIVGVISTKIWALGIIGMILYLFFHPNPLLILFLLFGVGKWWSDFRGEMNAFKRQVVIDANRFAMEEFEKFTAAPFDERIGFINKWNAEADYMKRKLYKMNGWFIPVLEDKKKKEKYKIETEISTRSLLMDHILKIDTEPKETVLDFHKNKIKEQEEQLESERSYYVSDRKTKIVWGILYVGLAIFLIATSMYAGDLMDQYKSMLP
;
A
#
# COMPACT_ATOMS: atom_id res chain seq x y z
N MET A 1 -7.40 44.93 -0.53
CA MET A 1 -7.65 44.27 -1.84
C MET A 1 -7.26 42.78 -1.91
N LYS A 2 -6.48 42.20 -0.97
CA LYS A 2 -6.12 40.76 -0.95
C LYS A 2 -7.19 39.82 -0.37
N GLU A 3 -8.05 40.29 0.54
CA GLU A 3 -9.08 39.45 1.17
C GLU A 3 -10.24 39.05 0.23
N SER A 4 -10.59 39.89 -0.76
CA SER A 4 -11.70 39.57 -1.67
C SER A 4 -11.34 38.53 -2.73
N LYS A 5 -10.04 38.42 -3.09
CA LYS A 5 -9.54 37.35 -3.96
C LYS A 5 -9.60 35.99 -3.26
N LEU A 6 -9.23 35.93 -1.98
CA LEU A 6 -9.29 34.70 -1.18
C LEU A 6 -10.73 34.16 -1.05
N LYS A 7 -11.71 35.02 -0.73
CA LYS A 7 -13.12 34.61 -0.66
C LYS A 7 -13.65 34.06 -1.99
N LYS A 8 -13.23 34.60 -3.14
CA LYS A 8 -13.59 34.07 -4.47
C LYS A 8 -12.96 32.71 -4.77
N THR A 9 -11.72 32.45 -4.34
CA THR A 9 -11.09 31.12 -4.49
C THR A 9 -11.73 30.07 -3.57
N TRP A 10 -12.10 30.45 -2.33
CA TRP A 10 -12.81 29.55 -1.41
C TRP A 10 -14.25 29.26 -1.85
N LEU A 11 -14.94 30.24 -2.46
CA LEU A 11 -16.25 30.02 -3.11
C LEU A 11 -16.13 29.13 -4.35
N GLY A 12 -15.07 29.29 -5.15
CA GLY A 12 -14.78 28.42 -6.30
C GLY A 12 -14.43 26.98 -5.89
N LEU A 13 -13.57 26.80 -4.88
CA LEU A 13 -13.24 25.48 -4.32
C LEU A 13 -14.42 24.85 -3.57
N GLY A 14 -15.24 25.66 -2.90
CA GLY A 14 -16.49 25.22 -2.28
C GLY A 14 -17.53 24.80 -3.31
N ALA A 15 -17.63 25.49 -4.45
CA ALA A 15 -18.50 25.11 -5.56
C ALA A 15 -18.00 23.87 -6.29
N VAL A 16 -16.69 23.71 -6.51
CA VAL A 16 -16.10 22.47 -7.04
C VAL A 16 -16.26 21.31 -6.06
N GLY A 17 -16.08 21.55 -4.76
CA GLY A 17 -16.33 20.58 -3.70
C GLY A 17 -17.79 20.15 -3.63
N LEU A 18 -18.73 21.10 -3.69
CA LEU A 18 -20.18 20.83 -3.72
C LEU A 18 -20.62 20.17 -5.02
N PHE A 19 -19.99 20.48 -6.16
CA PHE A 19 -20.22 19.81 -7.44
C PHE A 19 -19.70 18.37 -7.43
N LEU A 20 -18.52 18.13 -6.84
CA LEU A 20 -17.98 16.79 -6.62
C LEU A 20 -18.83 15.99 -5.60
N LEU A 21 -19.33 16.64 -4.54
CA LEU A 21 -20.22 16.02 -3.55
C LEU A 21 -21.63 15.76 -4.12
N SER A 22 -22.14 16.60 -5.01
CA SER A 22 -23.42 16.34 -5.70
C SER A 22 -23.29 15.20 -6.71
N LYS A 23 -22.12 15.06 -7.35
CA LYS A 23 -21.74 13.86 -8.12
C LYS A 23 -21.42 12.65 -7.24
N MET A 24 -21.05 12.85 -5.97
CA MET A 24 -20.85 11.78 -4.99
C MET A 24 -22.18 11.12 -4.59
N LYS A 25 -23.29 11.87 -4.57
CA LYS A 25 -24.64 11.26 -4.45
C LYS A 25 -24.94 10.32 -5.62
N TRP A 26 -24.53 10.68 -6.84
CA TRP A 26 -24.57 9.78 -7.99
C TRP A 26 -23.59 8.61 -7.83
N LEU A 27 -22.41 8.80 -7.26
CA LEU A 27 -21.48 7.72 -6.94
C LEU A 27 -22.07 6.75 -5.91
N PHE A 28 -22.83 7.22 -4.92
CA PHE A 28 -23.55 6.38 -3.96
C PHE A 28 -24.75 5.65 -4.58
N VAL A 29 -25.44 6.26 -5.55
CA VAL A 29 -26.52 5.64 -6.33
C VAL A 29 -25.95 4.61 -7.32
N VAL A 30 -24.85 4.91 -7.99
CA VAL A 30 -24.08 3.99 -8.84
C VAL A 30 -23.45 2.89 -8.00
N LEU A 31 -22.94 3.15 -6.79
CA LEU A 31 -22.48 2.13 -5.86
C LEU A 31 -23.63 1.25 -5.37
N LYS A 32 -24.84 1.80 -5.16
CA LYS A 32 -26.04 0.99 -4.82
C LYS A 32 -26.54 0.15 -6.01
N LEU A 33 -26.47 0.65 -7.23
CA LEU A 33 -26.86 -0.06 -8.46
C LEU A 33 -25.78 -1.07 -8.93
N ALA A 34 -24.50 -0.72 -8.78
CA ALA A 34 -23.35 -1.58 -9.10
C ALA A 34 -23.12 -2.68 -8.05
N LYS A 35 -23.62 -2.52 -6.82
CA LYS A 35 -23.58 -3.52 -5.74
C LYS A 35 -24.25 -4.84 -6.10
N PHE A 36 -25.18 -4.84 -7.06
CA PHE A 36 -25.81 -6.06 -7.53
C PHE A 36 -25.47 -6.37 -8.99
N GLY A 37 -25.52 -5.42 -9.92
CA GLY A 37 -25.36 -5.74 -11.36
C GLY A 37 -24.00 -6.31 -11.78
N SER A 38 -22.89 -5.81 -11.24
CA SER A 38 -21.53 -6.14 -11.73
C SER A 38 -20.89 -7.37 -11.08
N LEU A 39 -21.19 -7.61 -9.80
CA LEU A 39 -20.88 -8.91 -9.18
C LEU A 39 -21.76 -9.98 -9.79
N ILE A 40 -23.06 -9.70 -9.97
CA ILE A 40 -23.95 -10.61 -10.69
C ILE A 40 -23.41 -10.84 -12.10
N SER A 41 -22.92 -9.86 -12.85
CA SER A 41 -22.38 -10.12 -14.20
C SER A 41 -21.12 -10.99 -14.19
N ILE A 42 -20.25 -10.87 -13.18
CA ILE A 42 -19.09 -11.77 -13.01
C ILE A 42 -19.56 -13.16 -12.60
N PHE A 43 -20.48 -13.29 -11.64
CA PHE A 43 -21.04 -14.58 -11.24
C PHE A 43 -21.90 -15.22 -12.34
N VAL A 44 -22.53 -14.42 -13.21
CA VAL A 44 -23.29 -14.85 -14.38
C VAL A 44 -22.35 -15.24 -15.50
N SER A 45 -21.23 -14.54 -15.71
CA SER A 45 -20.23 -14.94 -16.72
C SER A 45 -19.39 -16.14 -16.26
N LEU A 46 -18.86 -16.13 -15.04
CA LEU A 46 -18.26 -17.30 -14.40
C LEU A 46 -19.26 -18.45 -14.32
N GLY A 47 -20.52 -18.16 -14.01
CA GLY A 47 -21.62 -19.12 -14.01
C GLY A 47 -21.90 -19.66 -15.41
N ALA A 48 -21.93 -18.83 -16.45
CA ALA A 48 -22.10 -19.24 -17.84
C ALA A 48 -20.94 -20.13 -18.29
N TYR A 49 -19.69 -19.74 -18.00
CA TYR A 49 -18.53 -20.60 -18.27
C TYR A 49 -18.56 -21.90 -17.46
N ALA A 50 -19.00 -21.86 -16.20
CA ALA A 50 -19.19 -23.05 -15.38
C ALA A 50 -20.36 -23.93 -15.86
N LEU A 51 -21.39 -23.37 -16.49
CA LEU A 51 -22.49 -24.11 -17.10
C LEU A 51 -22.04 -24.77 -18.42
N VAL A 52 -21.23 -24.08 -19.23
CA VAL A 52 -20.72 -24.58 -20.53
C VAL A 52 -19.62 -25.63 -20.34
N TYR A 53 -18.66 -25.38 -19.44
CA TYR A 53 -17.49 -26.24 -19.24
C TYR A 53 -17.56 -27.10 -17.97
N GLY A 54 -18.60 -26.93 -17.14
CA GLY A 54 -18.81 -27.71 -15.93
C GLY A 54 -17.68 -27.53 -14.90
N TRP A 55 -17.33 -28.65 -14.26
CA TRP A 55 -16.23 -28.73 -13.31
C TRP A 55 -14.85 -28.43 -13.92
N LYS A 56 -14.68 -28.54 -15.25
CA LYS A 56 -13.40 -28.26 -15.93
C LYS A 56 -13.00 -26.80 -15.79
N PHE A 57 -13.97 -25.88 -15.85
CA PHE A 57 -13.72 -24.45 -15.65
C PHE A 57 -13.13 -24.16 -14.26
N ALA A 58 -13.75 -24.71 -13.21
CA ALA A 58 -13.26 -24.57 -11.84
C ALA A 58 -11.86 -25.19 -11.69
N GLY A 59 -11.63 -26.37 -12.30
CA GLY A 59 -10.32 -27.02 -12.31
C GLY A 59 -9.22 -26.16 -12.92
N VAL A 60 -9.49 -25.49 -14.05
CA VAL A 60 -8.54 -24.59 -14.72
C VAL A 60 -8.21 -23.37 -13.85
N ILE A 61 -9.22 -22.71 -13.27
CA ILE A 61 -8.97 -21.55 -12.39
C ILE A 61 -8.13 -21.95 -11.17
N VAL A 62 -8.49 -23.05 -10.50
CA VAL A 62 -7.74 -23.55 -9.34
C VAL A 62 -6.31 -23.90 -9.74
N TYR A 63 -6.12 -24.57 -10.88
CA TYR A 63 -4.80 -24.89 -11.42
C TYR A 63 -3.96 -23.63 -11.66
N LEU A 64 -4.50 -22.64 -12.38
CA LEU A 64 -3.77 -21.41 -12.73
C LEU A 64 -3.40 -20.60 -11.49
N ILE A 65 -4.34 -20.41 -10.55
CA ILE A 65 -4.04 -19.74 -9.27
C ILE A 65 -2.99 -20.53 -8.50
N TYR A 66 -3.14 -21.85 -8.39
CA TYR A 66 -2.19 -22.68 -7.66
C TYR A 66 -0.77 -22.56 -8.22
N VAL A 67 -0.58 -22.69 -9.53
CA VAL A 67 0.75 -22.58 -10.15
C VAL A 67 1.34 -21.18 -10.00
N HIS A 68 0.51 -20.14 -10.10
CA HIS A 68 0.90 -18.76 -9.84
C HIS A 68 1.43 -18.60 -8.40
N GLU A 69 0.68 -19.07 -7.40
CA GLU A 69 1.09 -18.99 -5.99
C GLU A 69 2.34 -19.82 -5.68
N MET A 70 2.48 -20.99 -6.32
CA MET A 70 3.73 -21.77 -6.24
C MET A 70 4.93 -20.99 -6.79
N GLY A 71 4.72 -20.07 -7.74
CA GLY A 71 5.74 -19.16 -8.24
C GLY A 71 6.30 -18.26 -7.16
N HIS A 72 5.44 -17.65 -6.34
CA HIS A 72 5.87 -16.86 -5.18
C HIS A 72 6.60 -17.72 -4.16
N LEU A 73 6.10 -18.91 -3.84
CA LEU A 73 6.74 -19.80 -2.87
C LEU A 73 8.11 -20.28 -3.35
N LEU A 74 8.26 -20.62 -4.63
CA LEU A 74 9.53 -21.01 -5.21
C LEU A 74 10.54 -19.86 -5.19
N ALA A 75 10.08 -18.65 -5.54
CA ALA A 75 10.92 -17.46 -5.50
C ALA A 75 11.37 -17.14 -4.07
N ALA A 76 10.47 -17.23 -3.09
CA ALA A 76 10.78 -17.05 -1.67
C ALA A 76 11.78 -18.11 -1.16
N LYS A 77 11.58 -19.39 -1.51
CA LYS A 77 12.50 -20.49 -1.16
C LYS A 77 13.90 -20.25 -1.73
N ARG A 78 14.00 -19.79 -2.98
CA ARG A 78 15.30 -19.45 -3.61
C ARG A 78 16.00 -18.28 -2.94
N LYS A 79 15.26 -17.32 -2.41
CA LYS A 79 15.80 -16.16 -1.68
C LYS A 79 15.95 -16.41 -0.17
N GLY A 80 15.59 -17.60 0.32
CA GLY A 80 15.66 -17.94 1.75
C GLY A 80 14.67 -17.15 2.62
N VAL A 81 13.61 -16.58 2.04
CA VAL A 81 12.59 -15.80 2.76
C VAL A 81 11.54 -16.76 3.34
N LYS A 82 11.29 -16.66 4.65
CA LYS A 82 10.28 -17.49 5.33
C LYS A 82 8.87 -17.00 5.01
N THR A 83 8.08 -17.84 4.34
CA THR A 83 6.67 -17.55 4.04
C THR A 83 5.73 -18.21 5.06
N SER A 84 4.53 -17.65 5.22
CA SER A 84 3.44 -18.36 5.89
C SER A 84 2.78 -19.37 4.93
N LYS A 85 1.88 -20.20 5.47
CA LYS A 85 1.07 -21.09 4.64
C LYS A 85 0.18 -20.24 3.73
N ALA A 86 0.09 -20.58 2.45
CA ALA A 86 -0.86 -19.96 1.54
C ALA A 86 -2.28 -20.22 2.03
N ILE A 87 -3.06 -19.16 2.25
CA ILE A 87 -4.48 -19.25 2.60
C ILE A 87 -5.27 -18.99 1.32
N PHE A 88 -5.92 -20.01 0.78
CA PHE A 88 -6.78 -19.83 -0.39
C PHE A 88 -8.08 -19.13 0.03
N ILE A 89 -8.30 -17.91 -0.44
CA ILE A 89 -9.54 -17.17 -0.22
C ILE A 89 -10.40 -17.35 -1.49
N PRO A 90 -11.56 -18.04 -1.40
CA PRO A 90 -12.45 -18.18 -2.53
C PRO A 90 -12.75 -16.82 -3.18
N PHE A 91 -12.67 -16.75 -4.52
CA PHE A 91 -12.95 -15.56 -5.34
C PHE A 91 -11.96 -14.39 -5.25
N LEU A 92 -11.04 -14.37 -4.27
CA LEU A 92 -9.98 -13.36 -4.15
C LEU A 92 -8.59 -13.86 -4.54
N GLY A 93 -8.38 -15.18 -4.61
CA GLY A 93 -7.08 -15.80 -4.87
C GLY A 93 -6.46 -16.39 -3.59
N ALA A 94 -5.20 -16.84 -3.62
CA ALA A 94 -4.52 -17.20 -2.39
C ALA A 94 -3.82 -15.98 -1.79
N PHE A 95 -3.88 -15.87 -0.47
CA PHE A 95 -3.12 -14.89 0.28
C PHE A 95 -1.94 -15.60 0.94
N ILE A 96 -0.73 -15.31 0.48
CA ILE A 96 0.49 -15.68 1.19
C ILE A 96 0.91 -14.48 2.04
N SER A 97 0.65 -14.55 3.34
CA SER A 97 1.23 -13.58 4.26
C SER A 97 2.73 -13.84 4.39
N MET A 98 3.57 -12.83 4.23
CA MET A 98 5.01 -12.97 4.50
C MET A 98 5.23 -12.84 6.02
N LYS A 99 5.96 -13.78 6.63
CA LYS A 99 6.28 -13.73 8.07
C LYS A 99 7.38 -12.71 8.38
N GLU A 100 8.19 -12.38 7.38
CA GLU A 100 9.25 -11.38 7.43
C GLU A 100 9.06 -10.43 6.24
N GLN A 101 9.11 -9.12 6.46
CA GLN A 101 9.08 -8.15 5.36
C GLN A 101 10.37 -8.30 4.52
N PRO A 102 10.30 -8.17 3.18
CA PRO A 102 11.49 -8.23 2.33
C PRO A 102 12.53 -7.22 2.80
N LYS A 103 13.79 -7.68 2.92
CA LYS A 103 14.90 -6.85 3.43
C LYS A 103 15.32 -5.74 2.46
N ASP A 104 14.96 -5.88 1.19
CA ASP A 104 15.32 -4.97 0.12
C ASP A 104 14.30 -5.04 -1.03
N ALA A 105 14.12 -3.93 -1.75
CA ALA A 105 13.23 -3.82 -2.90
C ALA A 105 13.48 -4.90 -3.96
N ASN A 106 14.74 -5.25 -4.26
CA ASN A 106 15.05 -6.24 -5.29
C ASN A 106 14.53 -7.64 -4.93
N THR A 107 14.69 -8.04 -3.67
CA THR A 107 14.09 -9.28 -3.16
C THR A 107 12.57 -9.23 -3.24
N GLU A 108 11.93 -8.10 -2.91
CA GLU A 108 10.47 -7.99 -3.08
C GLU A 108 10.02 -8.18 -4.53
N ALA A 109 10.64 -7.48 -5.49
CA ALA A 109 10.31 -7.67 -6.91
C ALA A 109 10.57 -9.10 -7.38
N TYR A 110 11.64 -9.74 -6.91
CA TYR A 110 11.92 -11.14 -7.24
C TYR A 110 10.82 -12.08 -6.76
N LEU A 111 10.35 -11.90 -5.52
CA LEU A 111 9.24 -12.68 -4.96
C LEU A 111 7.95 -12.42 -5.71
N ALA A 112 7.64 -11.15 -5.97
CA ALA A 112 6.41 -10.73 -6.66
C ALA A 112 6.39 -11.16 -8.13
N TYR A 113 7.53 -11.13 -8.84
CA TYR A 113 7.61 -11.57 -10.24
C TYR A 113 7.49 -13.09 -10.40
N GLY A 114 7.85 -13.87 -9.37
CA GLY A 114 7.78 -15.33 -9.40
C GLY A 114 6.39 -15.87 -9.75
N GLY A 115 5.33 -15.24 -9.23
CA GLY A 115 3.95 -15.64 -9.48
C GLY A 115 3.52 -15.44 -10.94
N PRO A 116 3.53 -14.19 -11.45
CA PRO A 116 3.24 -13.90 -12.86
C PRO A 116 4.10 -14.73 -13.83
N LEU A 117 5.37 -14.99 -13.50
CA LEU A 117 6.24 -15.81 -14.35
C LEU A 117 5.76 -17.27 -14.43
N LEU A 118 5.61 -17.95 -13.28
CA LEU A 118 5.15 -19.35 -13.29
C LEU A 118 3.71 -19.48 -13.76
N GLY A 119 2.85 -18.53 -13.40
CA GLY A 119 1.47 -18.48 -13.88
C GLY A 119 1.40 -18.30 -15.40
N THR A 120 2.35 -17.56 -16.00
CA THR A 120 2.46 -17.48 -17.46
C THR A 120 2.89 -18.81 -18.05
N ILE A 121 3.92 -19.45 -17.48
CA ILE A 121 4.39 -20.77 -17.91
C ILE A 121 3.28 -21.83 -17.82
N ALA A 122 2.37 -21.71 -16.85
CA ALA A 122 1.28 -22.66 -16.61
C ALA A 122 0.34 -22.83 -17.82
N PHE A 123 0.06 -21.76 -18.56
CA PHE A 123 -0.86 -21.82 -19.71
C PHE A 123 -0.14 -22.00 -21.05
N LEU A 124 1.19 -21.80 -21.14
CA LEU A 124 1.92 -21.91 -22.41
C LEU A 124 1.71 -23.24 -23.14
N PRO A 125 1.66 -24.42 -22.48
CA PRO A 125 1.39 -25.68 -23.16
C PRO A 125 0.02 -25.73 -23.84
N ALA A 126 -0.96 -24.94 -23.38
CA ALA A 126 -2.28 -24.89 -24.00
C ALA A 126 -2.24 -24.28 -25.42
N ILE A 127 -1.23 -23.46 -25.73
CA ILE A 127 -1.09 -22.83 -27.07
C ILE A 127 -0.89 -23.89 -28.17
N PRO A 128 0.17 -24.73 -28.15
CA PRO A 128 0.32 -25.77 -29.16
C PRO A 128 -0.80 -26.81 -29.10
N LEU A 129 -1.34 -27.11 -27.92
CA LEU A 129 -2.47 -28.05 -27.81
C LEU A 129 -3.74 -27.52 -28.49
N PHE A 130 -4.02 -26.23 -28.40
CA PHE A 130 -5.10 -25.60 -29.15
C PHE A 130 -4.85 -25.72 -30.65
N ILE A 131 -3.66 -25.35 -31.13
CA ILE A 131 -3.30 -25.41 -32.55
C ILE A 131 -3.44 -26.83 -33.13
N MET A 132 -3.11 -27.86 -32.35
CA MET A 132 -3.16 -29.25 -32.80
C MET A 132 -4.55 -29.89 -32.73
N THR A 133 -5.37 -29.49 -31.75
CA THR A 133 -6.64 -30.20 -31.45
C THR A 133 -7.88 -29.40 -31.80
N ASP A 134 -7.72 -28.10 -32.08
CA ASP A 134 -8.78 -27.13 -32.30
C ASP A 134 -9.84 -27.08 -31.16
N ASN A 135 -9.47 -27.57 -29.97
CA ASN A 135 -10.40 -27.69 -28.87
C ASN A 135 -10.51 -26.36 -28.10
N PRO A 136 -11.70 -25.73 -28.03
CA PRO A 136 -11.90 -24.43 -27.39
C PRO A 136 -11.61 -24.44 -25.88
N PHE A 137 -11.52 -25.62 -25.25
CA PHE A 137 -11.05 -25.74 -23.86
C PHE A 137 -9.63 -25.18 -23.68
N TRP A 138 -8.72 -25.41 -24.63
CA TRP A 138 -7.35 -24.88 -24.50
C TRP A 138 -7.33 -23.36 -24.64
N LEU A 139 -8.20 -22.80 -25.48
CA LEU A 139 -8.39 -21.36 -25.61
C LEU A 139 -8.89 -20.72 -24.32
N LEU A 140 -9.79 -21.40 -23.61
CA LEU A 140 -10.21 -21.01 -22.26
C LEU A 140 -9.03 -20.97 -21.28
N VAL A 141 -8.17 -21.99 -21.28
CA VAL A 141 -6.96 -22.04 -20.42
C VAL A 141 -6.02 -20.86 -20.72
N ILE A 142 -5.75 -20.58 -22.00
CA ILE A 142 -4.90 -19.47 -22.43
C ILE A 142 -5.50 -18.13 -21.97
N THR A 143 -6.80 -17.93 -22.21
CA THR A 143 -7.49 -16.67 -21.89
C THR A 143 -7.51 -16.42 -20.39
N LEU A 144 -7.92 -17.41 -19.60
CA LEU A 144 -7.95 -17.29 -18.14
C LEU A 144 -6.55 -17.11 -17.56
N GLY A 145 -5.57 -17.84 -18.08
CA GLY A 145 -4.17 -17.73 -17.66
C GLY A 145 -3.59 -16.36 -17.95
N ALA A 146 -3.75 -15.86 -19.17
CA ALA A 146 -3.27 -14.54 -19.57
C ALA A 146 -3.92 -13.43 -18.74
N LEU A 147 -5.25 -13.48 -18.59
CA LEU A 147 -6.01 -12.47 -17.86
C LEU A 147 -5.66 -12.44 -16.36
N LEU A 148 -5.54 -13.61 -15.72
CA LEU A 148 -5.16 -13.72 -14.30
C LEU A 148 -3.79 -13.08 -14.05
N ASN A 149 -2.79 -13.42 -14.87
CA ASN A 149 -1.44 -12.88 -14.68
C ASN A 149 -1.37 -11.40 -15.05
N LEU A 150 -2.09 -10.95 -16.10
CA LEU A 150 -2.15 -9.54 -16.48
C LEU A 150 -2.81 -8.69 -15.40
N PHE A 151 -3.89 -9.20 -14.79
CA PHE A 151 -4.53 -8.58 -13.65
C PHE A 151 -3.56 -8.42 -12.47
N ASN A 152 -2.85 -9.49 -12.11
CA ASN A 152 -1.85 -9.43 -11.04
C ASN A 152 -0.64 -8.54 -11.39
N LEU A 153 -0.34 -8.31 -12.67
CA LEU A 153 0.67 -7.34 -13.10
C LEU A 153 0.20 -5.90 -13.07
N MET A 154 -1.05 -5.56 -12.75
CA MET A 154 -1.44 -4.15 -12.65
C MET A 154 -0.55 -3.41 -11.62
N PRO A 155 -0.08 -2.17 -11.93
CA PRO A 155 0.90 -1.46 -11.12
C PRO A 155 0.28 -0.80 -9.89
N VAL A 156 -0.48 -1.58 -9.09
CA VAL A 156 -1.22 -1.11 -7.92
C VAL A 156 -1.14 -2.15 -6.80
N HIS A 157 -0.76 -1.74 -5.60
CA HIS A 157 -0.77 -2.60 -4.41
C HIS A 157 -2.21 -2.98 -4.01
N PRO A 158 -2.52 -4.21 -3.59
CA PRO A 158 -1.65 -5.34 -3.19
C PRO A 158 -1.22 -6.30 -4.32
N LEU A 159 -1.51 -5.97 -5.59
CA LEU A 159 -1.17 -6.85 -6.71
C LEU A 159 0.34 -6.92 -6.93
N ASP A 160 0.80 -7.99 -7.56
CA ASP A 160 2.24 -8.24 -7.77
C ASP A 160 2.91 -7.15 -8.59
N GLY A 161 2.22 -6.61 -9.60
CA GLY A 161 2.71 -5.50 -10.41
C GLY A 161 3.00 -4.27 -9.58
N GLY A 162 2.19 -3.99 -8.55
CA GLY A 162 2.46 -2.93 -7.58
C GLY A 162 3.79 -3.15 -6.84
N ARG A 163 4.05 -4.38 -6.41
CA ARG A 163 5.27 -4.77 -5.69
C ARG A 163 6.52 -4.75 -6.58
N ILE A 164 6.40 -5.20 -7.83
CA ILE A 164 7.49 -5.17 -8.83
C ILE A 164 7.83 -3.72 -9.20
N VAL A 165 6.81 -2.91 -9.52
CA VAL A 165 6.99 -1.52 -9.94
C VAL A 165 7.43 -0.61 -8.78
N GLY A 166 7.12 -0.99 -7.53
CA GLY A 166 7.60 -0.30 -6.33
C GLY A 166 9.12 -0.14 -6.30
N VAL A 167 9.86 -1.12 -6.85
CA VAL A 167 11.33 -1.08 -6.99
C VAL A 167 11.80 0.00 -7.97
N ILE A 168 11.04 0.22 -9.04
CA ILE A 168 11.36 1.21 -10.07
C ILE A 168 11.07 2.60 -9.51
N SER A 169 9.81 2.81 -9.14
CA SER A 169 9.31 4.05 -8.54
C SER A 169 7.87 3.88 -8.07
N THR A 170 7.60 4.16 -6.79
CA THR A 170 6.24 4.26 -6.24
C THR A 170 5.38 5.33 -6.90
N LYS A 171 5.99 6.28 -7.64
CA LYS A 171 5.24 7.28 -8.44
C LYS A 171 4.49 6.65 -9.62
N ILE A 172 4.97 5.51 -10.15
CA ILE A 172 4.32 4.81 -11.26
C ILE A 172 2.96 4.24 -10.81
N TRP A 173 2.77 3.98 -9.52
CA TRP A 173 1.46 3.59 -9.01
C TRP A 173 0.38 4.63 -9.26
N ALA A 174 0.72 5.93 -9.35
CA ALA A 174 -0.25 6.96 -9.72
C ALA A 174 -0.82 6.71 -11.12
N LEU A 175 -0.01 6.26 -12.08
CA LEU A 175 -0.48 5.89 -13.42
C LEU A 175 -1.41 4.68 -13.35
N GLY A 176 -1.08 3.68 -12.53
CA GLY A 176 -1.93 2.52 -12.26
C GLY A 176 -3.28 2.90 -11.67
N ILE A 177 -3.27 3.77 -10.65
CA ILE A 177 -4.47 4.30 -10.00
C ILE A 177 -5.34 5.08 -11.00
N ILE A 178 -4.74 5.95 -11.82
CA ILE A 178 -5.46 6.70 -12.86
C ILE A 178 -6.07 5.72 -13.87
N GLY A 179 -5.29 4.75 -14.36
CA GLY A 179 -5.76 3.72 -15.29
C GLY A 179 -6.92 2.91 -14.71
N MET A 180 -6.83 2.49 -13.45
CA MET A 180 -7.91 1.81 -12.74
C MET A 180 -9.16 2.68 -12.56
N ILE A 181 -9.01 3.97 -12.26
CA ILE A 181 -10.15 4.91 -12.18
C ILE A 181 -10.86 5.04 -13.53
N LEU A 182 -10.08 5.20 -14.61
CA LEU A 182 -10.62 5.27 -15.97
C LEU A 182 -11.33 3.97 -16.35
N TYR A 183 -10.72 2.81 -16.07
CA TYR A 183 -11.34 1.52 -16.33
C TYR A 183 -12.61 1.32 -15.51
N LEU A 184 -12.58 1.67 -14.22
CA LEU A 184 -13.74 1.61 -13.33
C LEU A 184 -14.90 2.50 -13.83
N PHE A 185 -14.60 3.64 -14.45
CA PHE A 185 -15.60 4.53 -15.02
C PHE A 185 -16.40 3.87 -16.14
N PHE A 186 -15.74 3.07 -16.99
CA PHE A 186 -16.39 2.31 -18.08
C PHE A 186 -16.94 0.95 -17.62
N HIS A 187 -16.32 0.33 -16.62
CA HIS A 187 -16.66 -1.00 -16.10
C HIS A 187 -16.75 -0.99 -14.56
N PRO A 188 -17.88 -0.51 -13.99
CA PRO A 188 -18.03 -0.45 -12.54
C PRO A 188 -17.95 -1.85 -11.93
N ASN A 189 -16.93 -2.10 -11.11
CA ASN A 189 -16.69 -3.40 -10.47
C ASN A 189 -16.28 -3.18 -9.00
N PRO A 190 -17.02 -3.71 -8.02
CA PRO A 190 -16.73 -3.50 -6.60
C PRO A 190 -15.41 -4.12 -6.15
N LEU A 191 -14.90 -5.16 -6.81
CA LEU A 191 -13.55 -5.68 -6.53
C LEU A 191 -12.48 -4.65 -6.93
N LEU A 192 -12.62 -4.03 -8.11
CA LEU A 192 -11.71 -2.96 -8.54
C LEU A 192 -11.77 -1.74 -7.61
N ILE A 193 -12.94 -1.41 -7.06
CA ILE A 193 -13.07 -0.36 -6.04
C ILE A 193 -12.26 -0.73 -4.78
N LEU A 194 -12.36 -1.97 -4.31
CA LEU A 194 -11.58 -2.44 -3.16
C LEU A 194 -10.08 -2.36 -3.42
N PHE A 195 -9.61 -2.86 -4.57
CA PHE A 195 -8.20 -2.76 -4.96
C PHE A 195 -7.74 -1.30 -5.12
N LEU A 196 -8.60 -0.43 -5.64
CA LEU A 196 -8.32 1.00 -5.76
C LEU A 196 -8.18 1.67 -4.39
N LEU A 197 -9.03 1.33 -3.42
CA LEU A 197 -8.93 1.87 -2.05
C LEU A 197 -7.62 1.45 -1.38
N PHE A 198 -7.22 0.18 -1.49
CA PHE A 198 -5.93 -0.29 -1.00
C PHE A 198 -4.76 0.38 -1.71
N GLY A 199 -4.85 0.50 -3.04
CA GLY A 199 -3.83 1.14 -3.88
C GLY A 199 -3.63 2.61 -3.53
N VAL A 200 -4.70 3.38 -3.43
CA VAL A 200 -4.68 4.80 -3.04
C VAL A 200 -4.17 4.97 -1.62
N GLY A 201 -4.61 4.15 -0.67
CA GLY A 201 -4.15 4.21 0.72
C GLY A 201 -2.65 3.96 0.84
N LYS A 202 -2.13 2.93 0.17
CA LYS A 202 -0.71 2.59 0.18
C LYS A 202 0.13 3.64 -0.56
N TRP A 203 -0.30 4.08 -1.74
CA TRP A 203 0.35 5.18 -2.48
C TRP A 203 0.39 6.47 -1.66
N TRP A 204 -0.70 6.82 -0.98
CA TRP A 204 -0.75 7.99 -0.11
C TRP A 204 0.23 7.85 1.06
N SER A 205 0.31 6.68 1.69
CA SER A 205 1.27 6.40 2.76
C SER A 205 2.72 6.62 2.30
N ASP A 206 3.08 6.09 1.13
CA ASP A 206 4.44 6.18 0.59
C ASP A 206 4.75 7.59 0.06
N PHE A 207 3.78 8.27 -0.57
CA PHE A 207 3.89 9.68 -0.95
C PHE A 207 4.11 10.59 0.27
N ARG A 208 3.53 10.21 1.42
CA ARG A 208 3.74 10.88 2.72
C ARG A 208 4.95 10.35 3.48
N GLY A 209 5.81 9.56 2.85
CA GLY A 209 7.02 9.00 3.45
C GLY A 209 7.91 10.04 4.13
N GLU A 210 8.14 11.21 3.50
CA GLU A 210 8.91 12.29 4.13
C GLU A 210 8.26 12.85 5.41
N MET A 211 6.93 12.93 5.44
CA MET A 211 6.21 13.34 6.64
C MET A 211 6.32 12.26 7.72
N ASN A 212 6.20 10.98 7.35
CA ASN A 212 6.33 9.88 8.29
C ASN A 212 7.75 9.82 8.89
N ALA A 213 8.79 9.91 8.05
CA ALA A 213 10.17 10.00 8.48
C ALA A 213 10.41 11.22 9.42
N PHE A 214 9.83 12.37 9.09
CA PHE A 214 9.88 13.54 9.98
C PHE A 214 9.22 13.27 11.34
N LYS A 215 8.03 12.65 11.35
CA LYS A 215 7.33 12.30 12.59
C LYS A 215 8.15 11.36 13.46
N ARG A 216 8.79 10.35 12.86
CA ARG A 216 9.69 9.41 13.54
C ARG A 216 10.89 10.12 14.14
N GLN A 217 11.55 10.98 13.36
CA GLN A 217 12.69 11.76 13.83
C GLN A 217 12.33 12.66 15.01
N VAL A 218 11.18 13.32 14.97
CA VAL A 218 10.67 14.15 16.09
C VAL A 218 10.50 13.31 17.36
N VAL A 219 9.98 12.08 17.26
CA VAL A 219 9.84 11.18 18.42
C VAL A 219 11.21 10.79 18.96
N ILE A 220 12.17 10.45 18.09
CA ILE A 220 13.55 10.13 18.48
C ILE A 220 14.18 11.31 19.22
N ASP A 221 14.13 12.51 18.63
CA ASP A 221 14.72 13.72 19.19
C ASP A 221 14.09 14.06 20.55
N ALA A 222 12.76 13.95 20.67
CA ALA A 222 12.05 14.23 21.92
C ALA A 222 12.39 13.23 23.03
N ASN A 223 12.53 11.93 22.71
CA ASN A 223 12.90 10.92 23.71
C ASN A 223 14.37 11.04 24.10
N ARG A 224 15.26 11.39 23.16
CA ARG A 224 16.67 11.65 23.46
C ARG A 224 16.83 12.84 24.40
N PHE A 225 16.10 13.93 24.12
CA PHE A 225 16.01 15.07 25.03
C PHE A 225 15.54 14.65 26.43
N ALA A 226 14.48 13.84 26.53
CA ALA A 226 13.96 13.39 27.81
C ALA A 226 15.00 12.58 28.61
N MET A 227 15.74 11.68 27.96
CA MET A 227 16.82 10.93 28.61
C MET A 227 17.93 11.86 29.12
N GLU A 228 18.44 12.75 28.26
CA GLU A 228 19.52 13.68 28.64
C GLU A 228 19.11 14.59 29.81
N GLU A 229 17.89 15.10 29.78
CA GLU A 229 17.36 15.97 30.83
C GLU A 229 17.08 15.21 32.13
N PHE A 230 16.59 13.96 32.04
CA PHE A 230 16.41 13.09 33.20
C PHE A 230 17.75 12.73 33.86
N GLU A 231 18.78 12.41 33.07
CA GLU A 231 20.12 12.13 33.59
C GLU A 231 20.69 13.34 34.33
N LYS A 232 20.61 14.54 33.74
CA LYS A 232 21.03 15.79 34.40
C LYS A 232 20.27 16.02 35.71
N PHE A 233 18.95 15.81 35.71
CA PHE A 233 18.13 15.96 36.90
C PHE A 233 18.53 14.98 38.02
N THR A 234 18.76 13.71 37.68
CA THR A 234 19.18 12.69 38.66
C THR A 234 20.57 12.97 39.22
N ALA A 235 21.46 13.56 38.42
CA ALA A 235 22.83 13.91 38.82
C ALA A 235 22.90 15.24 39.59
N ALA A 236 21.90 16.12 39.45
CA ALA A 236 21.88 17.42 40.10
C ALA A 236 21.65 17.31 41.62
N PRO A 237 22.28 18.21 42.42
CA PRO A 237 21.95 18.43 43.82
C PRO A 237 20.45 18.69 44.02
N PHE A 238 19.91 18.29 45.18
CA PHE A 238 18.46 18.35 45.44
C PHE A 238 17.89 19.77 45.34
N ASP A 239 18.63 20.76 45.80
CA ASP A 239 18.30 22.18 45.76
C ASP A 239 18.24 22.75 44.33
N GLU A 240 18.98 22.18 43.39
CA GLU A 240 18.96 22.59 41.98
C GLU A 240 17.82 21.94 41.17
N ARG A 241 17.28 20.80 41.63
CA ARG A 241 16.24 20.03 40.91
C ARG A 241 14.95 20.82 40.69
N ILE A 242 14.57 21.70 41.60
CA ILE A 242 13.40 22.58 41.44
C ILE A 242 13.55 23.50 40.21
N GLY A 243 14.79 23.93 39.91
CA GLY A 243 15.09 24.75 38.73
C GLY A 243 14.73 24.04 37.42
N PHE A 244 15.01 22.74 37.31
CA PHE A 244 14.65 21.92 36.15
C PHE A 244 13.14 21.82 35.98
N ILE A 245 12.41 21.52 37.05
CA ILE A 245 10.94 21.39 37.04
C ILE A 245 10.30 22.70 36.57
N ASN A 246 10.73 23.84 37.14
CA ASN A 246 10.23 25.15 36.77
C ASN A 246 10.51 25.49 35.30
N LYS A 247 11.73 25.21 34.82
CA LYS A 247 12.12 25.40 33.43
C LYS A 247 11.24 24.59 32.49
N TRP A 248 11.07 23.29 32.72
CA TRP A 248 10.28 22.44 31.83
C TRP A 248 8.79 22.80 31.86
N ASN A 249 8.24 23.18 33.01
CA ASN A 249 6.87 23.68 33.11
C ASN A 249 6.67 24.96 32.28
N ALA A 250 7.60 25.93 32.39
CA ALA A 250 7.56 27.16 31.61
C ALA A 250 7.66 26.90 30.10
N GLU A 251 8.55 25.99 29.68
CA GLU A 251 8.68 25.53 28.29
C GLU A 251 7.40 24.86 27.79
N ALA A 252 6.84 23.92 28.56
CA ALA A 252 5.61 23.22 28.21
C ALA A 252 4.43 24.18 28.07
N ASP A 253 4.30 25.17 28.95
CA ASP A 253 3.26 26.18 28.88
C ASP A 253 3.42 27.11 27.68
N TYR A 254 4.65 27.50 27.35
CA TYR A 254 4.93 28.24 26.12
C TYR A 254 4.49 27.44 24.88
N MET A 255 4.80 26.15 24.85
CA MET A 255 4.43 25.25 23.76
C MET A 255 2.92 25.06 23.66
N LYS A 256 2.22 24.86 24.78
CA LYS A 256 0.75 24.76 24.83
C LYS A 256 0.10 26.03 24.29
N ARG A 257 0.59 27.21 24.68
CA ARG A 257 0.10 28.50 24.13
C ARG A 257 0.34 28.61 22.63
N LYS A 258 1.49 28.15 22.14
CA LYS A 258 1.80 28.12 20.70
C LYS A 258 0.87 27.16 19.95
N LEU A 259 0.63 25.98 20.50
CA LEU A 259 -0.28 24.97 19.95
C LEU A 259 -1.73 25.49 19.87
N TYR A 260 -2.20 26.20 20.91
CA TYR A 260 -3.53 26.80 20.93
C TYR A 260 -3.74 27.83 19.81
N LYS A 261 -2.68 28.55 19.41
CA LYS A 261 -2.73 29.47 18.26
C LYS A 261 -2.77 28.75 16.90
N MET A 262 -2.48 27.45 16.87
CA MET A 262 -2.48 26.60 15.67
C MET A 262 -3.82 25.85 15.49
N ASN A 263 -4.92 26.44 15.97
CA ASN A 263 -6.26 25.87 15.83
C ASN A 263 -6.74 25.92 14.38
N GLY A 264 -7.11 24.76 13.84
CA GLY A 264 -7.59 24.62 12.47
C GLY A 264 -7.21 23.28 11.84
N TRP A 265 -7.96 22.89 10.83
CA TRP A 265 -7.62 21.77 9.97
C TRP A 265 -6.59 22.23 8.93
N PHE A 266 -5.39 21.63 8.96
CA PHE A 266 -4.34 21.92 7.98
C PHE A 266 -4.49 21.02 6.75
N ILE A 267 -4.50 21.65 5.57
CA ILE A 267 -4.61 20.92 4.31
C ILE A 267 -3.30 20.16 4.06
N PRO A 268 -3.32 18.82 3.92
CA PRO A 268 -2.13 18.04 3.58
C PRO A 268 -1.45 18.58 2.31
N VAL A 269 -0.12 18.49 2.25
CA VAL A 269 0.73 18.97 1.13
C VAL A 269 0.90 20.48 1.10
N LEU A 270 -0.20 21.24 1.07
CA LEU A 270 -0.15 22.72 0.98
C LEU A 270 0.36 23.38 2.26
N GLU A 271 -0.02 22.84 3.42
CA GLU A 271 0.33 23.40 4.74
C GLU A 271 1.24 22.47 5.55
N ASP A 272 2.05 21.67 4.86
CA ASP A 272 2.89 20.66 5.52
C ASP A 272 3.88 21.27 6.52
N LYS A 273 4.36 22.50 6.29
CA LYS A 273 5.21 23.21 7.27
C LYS A 273 4.51 23.41 8.62
N LYS A 274 3.27 23.93 8.59
CA LYS A 274 2.48 24.14 9.81
C LYS A 274 2.12 22.81 10.47
N LYS A 275 1.84 21.78 9.67
CA LYS A 275 1.54 20.43 10.17
C LYS A 275 2.75 19.76 10.82
N LYS A 276 3.94 19.91 10.25
CA LYS A 276 5.21 19.46 10.84
C LYS A 276 5.46 20.17 12.17
N GLU A 277 5.29 21.49 12.20
CA GLU A 277 5.49 22.30 13.41
C GLU A 277 4.51 21.91 14.52
N LYS A 278 3.21 21.78 14.20
CA LYS A 278 2.19 21.33 15.14
C LYS A 278 2.52 19.95 15.72
N TYR A 279 2.84 18.97 14.87
CA TYR A 279 3.19 17.63 15.31
C TYR A 279 4.43 17.61 16.22
N LYS A 280 5.44 18.42 15.89
CA LYS A 280 6.65 18.59 16.71
C LYS A 280 6.28 19.09 18.11
N ILE A 281 5.49 20.16 18.19
CA ILE A 281 5.04 20.73 19.46
C ILE A 281 4.21 19.73 20.27
N GLU A 282 3.26 19.03 19.66
CA GLU A 282 2.42 18.02 20.32
C GLU A 282 3.26 16.89 20.91
N THR A 283 4.21 16.37 20.13
CA THR A 283 5.11 15.29 20.55
C THR A 283 6.01 15.74 21.69
N GLU A 284 6.61 16.92 21.59
CA GLU A 284 7.46 17.49 22.63
C GLU A 284 6.70 17.74 23.95
N ILE A 285 5.46 18.24 23.89
CA ILE A 285 4.61 18.40 25.08
C ILE A 285 4.30 17.03 25.70
N SER A 286 3.91 16.06 24.89
CA SER A 286 3.57 14.72 25.37
C SER A 286 4.76 14.04 26.05
N THR A 287 5.96 14.13 25.45
CA THR A 287 7.16 13.52 26.00
C THR A 287 7.63 14.22 27.28
N ARG A 288 7.57 15.56 27.35
CA ARG A 288 7.86 16.32 28.58
C ARG A 288 6.87 16.01 29.70
N SER A 289 5.59 15.84 29.38
CA SER A 289 4.57 15.44 30.36
C SER A 289 4.86 14.06 30.94
N LEU A 290 5.34 13.13 30.11
CA LEU A 290 5.73 11.78 30.54
C LEU A 290 6.99 11.82 31.40
N LEU A 291 7.98 12.63 31.01
CA LEU A 291 9.17 12.87 31.85
C LEU A 291 8.79 13.39 33.24
N MET A 292 7.83 14.31 33.33
CA MET A 292 7.36 14.82 34.61
C MET A 292 6.69 13.73 35.47
N ASP A 293 5.94 12.83 34.84
CA ASP A 293 5.32 11.68 35.53
C ASP A 293 6.38 10.73 36.11
N HIS A 294 7.45 10.43 35.36
CA HIS A 294 8.59 9.64 35.85
C HIS A 294 9.29 10.31 37.04
N ILE A 295 9.45 11.64 36.99
CA ILE A 295 10.10 12.39 38.07
C ILE A 295 9.26 12.40 39.34
N LEU A 296 7.95 12.51 39.23
CA LEU A 296 7.05 12.40 40.39
C LEU A 296 7.10 11.02 41.05
N LYS A 297 7.56 10.00 40.32
CA LYS A 297 7.67 8.60 40.77
C LYS A 297 9.11 8.18 41.05
N ILE A 298 10.06 9.10 41.07
CA ILE A 298 11.50 8.80 41.12
C ILE A 298 11.92 7.98 42.36
N ASP A 299 11.19 8.11 43.47
CA ASP A 299 11.44 7.33 44.69
C ASP A 299 10.96 5.87 44.59
N THR A 300 10.06 5.60 43.63
CA THR A 300 9.40 4.30 43.43
C THR A 300 9.79 3.61 42.13
N GLU A 301 10.30 4.37 41.15
CA GLU A 301 10.67 3.90 39.82
C GLU A 301 12.19 3.98 39.65
N PRO A 302 12.88 2.85 39.45
CA PRO A 302 14.33 2.84 39.25
C PRO A 302 14.73 3.71 38.06
N LYS A 303 15.86 4.43 38.20
CA LYS A 303 16.43 5.29 37.15
C LYS A 303 16.60 4.52 35.83
N GLU A 304 17.10 3.30 35.91
CA GLU A 304 17.33 2.42 34.77
C GLU A 304 16.04 2.12 34.01
N THR A 305 14.91 1.96 34.71
CA THR A 305 13.60 1.68 34.09
C THR A 305 13.15 2.85 33.20
N VAL A 306 13.32 4.09 33.68
CA VAL A 306 12.97 5.30 32.92
C VAL A 306 13.87 5.46 31.69
N LEU A 307 15.17 5.22 31.85
CA LEU A 307 16.14 5.31 30.75
C LEU A 307 15.89 4.22 29.69
N ASP A 308 15.64 2.98 30.12
CA ASP A 308 15.34 1.87 29.23
C ASP A 308 14.04 2.09 28.46
N PHE A 309 13.01 2.67 29.09
CA PHE A 309 11.76 3.02 28.42
C PHE A 309 11.99 3.96 27.22
N HIS A 310 12.70 5.07 27.44
CA HIS A 310 12.97 6.04 26.37
C HIS A 310 13.95 5.48 25.33
N LYS A 311 14.97 4.72 25.76
CA LYS A 311 15.92 4.04 24.87
C LYS A 311 15.24 3.03 23.95
N ASN A 312 14.30 2.25 24.48
CA ASN A 312 13.53 1.29 23.69
C ASN A 312 12.65 2.01 22.66
N LYS A 313 12.00 3.13 23.04
CA LYS A 313 11.25 3.95 22.08
C LYS A 313 12.12 4.53 20.97
N ILE A 314 13.32 5.01 21.30
CA ILE A 314 14.27 5.51 20.30
C ILE A 314 14.65 4.39 19.34
N LYS A 315 15.09 3.25 19.88
CA LYS A 315 15.51 2.09 19.09
C LYS A 315 14.40 1.61 18.15
N GLU A 316 13.17 1.49 18.64
CA GLU A 316 12.02 1.10 17.82
C GLU A 316 11.80 2.06 16.64
N GLN A 317 11.90 3.38 16.88
CA GLN A 317 11.73 4.37 15.82
C GLN A 317 12.92 4.42 14.85
N GLU A 318 14.15 4.21 15.33
CA GLU A 318 15.36 4.14 14.50
C GLU A 318 15.31 2.92 13.57
N GLU A 319 14.94 1.74 14.08
CA GLU A 319 14.76 0.52 13.27
C GLU A 319 13.67 0.72 12.19
N GLN A 320 12.55 1.37 12.54
CA GLN A 320 11.49 1.69 11.59
C GLN A 320 11.92 2.74 10.55
N LEU A 321 12.73 3.73 10.93
CA LEU A 321 13.25 4.75 10.02
C LEU A 321 14.31 4.18 9.06
N GLU A 322 15.17 3.29 9.54
CA GLU A 322 16.22 2.63 8.76
C GLU A 322 15.62 1.63 7.77
N SER A 323 14.64 0.84 8.20
CA SER A 323 13.90 -0.06 7.31
C SER A 323 13.20 0.72 6.19
N GLU A 324 12.51 1.83 6.47
CA GLU A 324 11.87 2.65 5.42
C GLU A 324 12.87 3.27 4.43
N ARG A 325 14.07 3.66 4.89
CA ARG A 325 15.13 4.23 4.04
C ARG A 325 15.80 3.18 3.16
N SER A 326 16.07 2.00 3.69
CA SER A 326 16.73 0.91 2.96
C SER A 326 15.78 0.23 1.97
N TYR A 327 14.48 0.16 2.26
CA TYR A 327 13.49 -0.55 1.46
C TYR A 327 13.39 -0.07 0.01
N TYR A 328 13.45 1.24 -0.24
CA TYR A 328 13.24 1.82 -1.58
C TYR A 328 14.54 2.19 -2.34
N VAL A 329 15.71 1.90 -1.76
CA VAL A 329 17.00 2.19 -2.41
C VAL A 329 17.40 0.99 -3.25
N SER A 330 17.10 1.06 -4.55
CA SER A 330 17.59 0.10 -5.55
C SER A 330 18.54 0.81 -6.53
N ASP A 331 19.60 0.10 -6.93
CA ASP A 331 20.54 0.60 -7.91
C ASP A 331 19.88 0.76 -9.30
N ARG A 332 20.41 1.67 -10.11
CA ARG A 332 19.84 1.98 -11.43
C ARG A 332 19.76 0.75 -12.34
N LYS A 333 20.71 -0.19 -12.24
CA LYS A 333 20.72 -1.40 -13.05
C LYS A 333 19.57 -2.33 -12.66
N THR A 334 19.34 -2.53 -11.36
CA THR A 334 18.19 -3.29 -10.84
C THR A 334 16.86 -2.69 -11.32
N LYS A 335 16.70 -1.36 -11.29
CA LYS A 335 15.49 -0.71 -11.82
C LYS A 335 15.25 -0.98 -13.30
N ILE A 336 16.30 -0.91 -14.11
CA ILE A 336 16.21 -1.16 -15.56
C ILE A 336 15.87 -2.62 -15.82
N VAL A 337 16.53 -3.57 -15.15
CA VAL A 337 16.27 -5.00 -15.31
C VAL A 337 14.82 -5.33 -14.96
N TRP A 338 14.33 -4.88 -13.80
CA TRP A 338 12.93 -5.12 -13.42
C TRP A 338 11.95 -4.42 -14.34
N GLY A 339 12.26 -3.22 -14.82
CA GLY A 339 11.44 -2.53 -15.81
C GLY A 339 11.30 -3.32 -17.11
N ILE A 340 12.40 -3.85 -17.65
CA ILE A 340 12.40 -4.67 -18.87
C ILE A 340 11.62 -5.97 -18.65
N LEU A 341 11.86 -6.68 -17.54
CA LEU A 341 11.16 -7.92 -17.22
C LEU A 341 9.65 -7.70 -17.07
N TYR A 342 9.26 -6.66 -16.33
CA TYR A 342 7.87 -6.31 -16.10
C TYR A 342 7.14 -5.93 -17.40
N VAL A 343 7.71 -5.02 -18.19
CA VAL A 343 7.12 -4.57 -19.46
C VAL A 343 7.09 -5.72 -20.48
N GLY A 344 8.16 -6.51 -20.58
CA GLY A 344 8.23 -7.65 -21.49
C GLY A 344 7.15 -8.69 -21.19
N LEU A 345 6.97 -9.04 -19.91
CA LEU A 345 5.92 -9.97 -19.49
C LEU A 345 4.52 -9.41 -19.72
N ALA A 346 4.30 -8.12 -19.43
CA ALA A 346 3.03 -7.46 -19.66
C ALA A 346 2.66 -7.42 -21.16
N ILE A 347 3.61 -7.07 -22.04
CA ILE A 347 3.40 -7.08 -23.50
C ILE A 347 3.04 -8.48 -23.99
N PHE A 348 3.77 -9.51 -23.54
CA PHE A 348 3.50 -10.90 -23.91
C PHE A 348 2.08 -11.32 -23.50
N LEU A 349 1.67 -11.01 -22.27
CA LEU A 349 0.35 -11.34 -21.75
C LEU A 349 -0.77 -10.56 -22.45
N ILE A 350 -0.57 -9.29 -22.75
CA ILE A 350 -1.53 -8.47 -23.52
C ILE A 350 -1.70 -9.07 -24.93
N ALA A 351 -0.60 -9.32 -25.64
CA ALA A 351 -0.65 -9.90 -26.98
C ALA A 351 -1.36 -11.27 -26.99
N THR A 352 -1.04 -12.12 -26.01
CA THR A 352 -1.67 -13.44 -25.87
C THR A 352 -3.16 -13.32 -25.53
N SER A 353 -3.53 -12.39 -24.64
CA SER A 353 -4.93 -12.16 -24.26
C SER A 353 -5.76 -11.61 -25.41
N MET A 354 -5.19 -10.71 -26.24
CA MET A 354 -5.87 -10.19 -27.43
C MET A 354 -6.08 -11.31 -28.45
N TYR A 355 -5.02 -12.05 -28.77
CA TYR A 355 -5.09 -13.17 -29.72
C TYR A 355 -6.10 -14.23 -29.29
N ALA A 356 -6.09 -14.62 -28.02
CA ALA A 356 -7.03 -15.61 -27.49
C ALA A 356 -8.47 -15.08 -27.45
N GLY A 357 -8.67 -13.79 -27.17
CA GLY A 357 -9.97 -13.13 -27.18
C GLY A 357 -10.61 -13.12 -28.57
N ASP A 358 -9.84 -12.70 -29.59
CA ASP A 358 -10.31 -12.67 -30.98
C ASP A 358 -10.74 -14.06 -31.47
N LEU A 359 -9.95 -15.09 -31.15
CA LEU A 359 -10.30 -16.47 -31.44
C LEU A 359 -11.55 -16.91 -30.67
N MET A 360 -11.68 -16.54 -29.39
CA MET A 360 -12.81 -17.01 -28.58
C MET A 360 -14.14 -16.45 -29.08
N ASP A 361 -14.14 -15.21 -29.60
CA ASP A 361 -15.32 -14.62 -30.21
C ASP A 361 -15.68 -15.29 -31.54
N GLN A 362 -14.70 -15.78 -32.31
CA GLN A 362 -14.97 -16.64 -33.48
C GLN A 362 -15.61 -17.96 -33.07
N TYR A 363 -15.09 -18.65 -32.04
CA TYR A 363 -15.64 -19.94 -31.57
C TYR A 363 -16.96 -19.81 -30.80
N LYS A 364 -17.28 -18.65 -30.21
CA LYS A 364 -18.59 -18.39 -29.58
C LYS A 364 -19.74 -18.58 -30.56
N SER A 365 -19.52 -18.30 -31.85
CA SER A 365 -20.53 -18.53 -32.89
C SER A 365 -20.76 -20.02 -33.22
N MET A 366 -19.92 -20.91 -32.69
CA MET A 366 -19.92 -22.36 -32.93
C MET A 366 -20.22 -23.19 -31.66
N LEU A 367 -20.33 -22.55 -30.49
CA LEU A 367 -20.80 -23.21 -29.28
C LEU A 367 -22.32 -23.43 -29.39
N PRO A 368 -22.83 -24.65 -29.09
CA PRO A 368 -24.24 -25.01 -29.27
C PRO A 368 -25.22 -24.22 -28.41
#